data_AF-A0A7C7TJB4-F1
#
_entry.id   AF-A0A7C7TJB4-F1
#
_cell.length_a   1.000
_cell.length_b   1.000
_cell.length_c   1.000
_cell.angle_alpha   90.00
_cell.angle_beta   90.00
_cell.angle_gamma   90.00
#
_symmetry.space_group_name_H-M   'P 1'
#
loop_
_entity.id
_entity.type
_entity.pdbx_description
1 polymer ?
#
loop_
_entity_poly.entity_id
_entity_poly.type
_entity_poly.pdbx_seq_one_letter_code
_entity_poly.pdbx_strand_id
1 'polypeptide(L)'
;MVSNVSQTESVPGHLLDLSERVVEAAADPRYVTLKDMWTRHNRLEKVAKTPVYVCLKRGTEANANPVTWSELIPYETRISTDPLELDIEVQLWQKLYKHDHIPDDEVLVPTIWKPGSTSCWQFR
;
A
#
# COMPACT_ATOMS: atom_id res chain seq x y z
N MET A 1 -31.11 -13.88 27.09
CA MET A 1 -30.32 -14.67 26.13
C MET A 1 -29.84 -13.71 25.06
N VAL A 2 -28.55 -13.37 25.07
CA VAL A 2 -27.96 -12.45 24.08
C VAL A 2 -27.49 -13.31 22.92
N SER A 3 -28.12 -13.13 21.76
CA SER A 3 -27.74 -13.83 20.55
C SER A 3 -26.40 -13.28 20.07
N ASN A 4 -25.33 -14.07 20.23
CA ASN A 4 -24.06 -13.83 19.56
C ASN A 4 -24.26 -14.07 18.06
N VAL A 5 -24.57 -13.00 17.33
CA VAL A 5 -24.49 -13.02 15.87
C VAL A 5 -23.02 -13.04 15.51
N SER A 6 -22.49 -14.22 15.23
CA SER A 6 -21.20 -14.36 14.55
C SER A 6 -21.41 -13.90 13.11
N GLN A 7 -21.29 -12.61 12.86
CA GLN A 7 -21.11 -12.10 11.51
C GLN A 7 -19.73 -12.55 11.06
N THR A 8 -19.66 -13.65 10.32
CA THR A 8 -18.62 -13.79 9.30
C THR A 8 -18.90 -12.70 8.27
N GLU A 9 -18.38 -11.50 8.52
CA GLU A 9 -18.38 -10.41 7.56
C GLU A 9 -17.57 -10.88 6.35
N SER A 10 -18.28 -11.20 5.26
CA SER A 10 -17.66 -11.42 3.97
C SER A 10 -16.87 -10.16 3.63
N VAL A 11 -15.59 -10.32 3.28
CA VAL A 11 -14.78 -9.19 2.80
C VAL A 11 -15.52 -8.52 1.63
N PRO A 12 -15.67 -7.19 1.64
CA PRO A 12 -16.32 -6.49 0.54
C PRO A 12 -15.67 -6.82 -0.81
N GLY A 13 -16.50 -7.10 -1.82
CA GLY A 13 -16.02 -7.55 -3.13
C GLY A 13 -15.05 -6.56 -3.79
N HIS A 14 -15.26 -5.25 -3.64
CA HIS A 14 -14.37 -4.24 -4.22
C HIS A 14 -12.97 -4.23 -3.60
N LEU A 15 -12.83 -4.58 -2.31
CA LEU A 15 -11.52 -4.69 -1.67
C LEU A 15 -10.76 -5.93 -2.17
N LEU A 16 -11.48 -7.02 -2.42
CA LEU A 16 -10.90 -8.21 -3.04
C LEU A 16 -10.40 -7.87 -4.45
N ASP A 17 -11.23 -7.25 -5.28
CA ASP A 17 -10.85 -6.82 -6.63
C ASP A 17 -9.61 -5.91 -6.61
N LEU A 18 -9.56 -4.94 -5.69
CA LEU A 18 -8.39 -4.07 -5.53
C LEU A 18 -7.15 -4.84 -5.08
N SER A 19 -7.30 -5.81 -4.18
CA SER A 19 -6.19 -6.63 -3.70
C SER A 19 -5.62 -7.52 -4.81
N GLU A 20 -6.48 -8.10 -5.66
CA GLU A 20 -6.07 -8.91 -6.80
C GLU A 20 -5.29 -8.08 -7.81
N ARG A 21 -5.77 -6.87 -8.12
CA ARG A 21 -5.05 -5.92 -8.98
C ARG A 21 -3.68 -5.56 -8.41
N VAL A 22 -3.56 -5.40 -7.10
CA VAL A 22 -2.27 -5.12 -6.45
C VAL A 22 -1.34 -6.34 -6.53
N VAL A 23 -1.85 -7.55 -6.39
CA VAL A 23 -1.08 -8.80 -6.55
C VAL A 23 -0.58 -8.92 -8.00
N GLU A 24 -1.44 -8.67 -8.97
CA GLU A 24 -1.09 -8.65 -10.39
C GLU A 24 -0.01 -7.60 -10.68
N ALA A 25 -0.20 -6.36 -10.21
CA ALA A 25 0.78 -5.29 -10.35
C ALA A 25 2.13 -5.65 -9.69
N ALA A 26 2.12 -6.31 -8.53
CA ALA A 26 3.33 -6.76 -7.83
C ALA A 26 4.12 -7.82 -8.61
N ALA A 27 3.47 -8.55 -9.51
CA ALA A 27 4.10 -9.56 -10.36
C ALA A 27 4.86 -8.96 -11.56
N ASP A 28 4.82 -7.64 -11.76
CA ASP A 28 5.56 -6.97 -12.82
C ASP A 28 7.08 -7.28 -12.70
N PRO A 29 7.71 -7.78 -13.79
CA PRO A 29 9.14 -8.11 -13.81
C PRO A 29 10.07 -6.99 -13.33
N ARG A 30 9.67 -5.72 -13.45
CA ARG A 30 10.48 -4.58 -12.99
C ARG A 30 10.79 -4.65 -11.49
N TYR A 31 9.87 -5.19 -10.69
CA TYR A 31 10.05 -5.28 -9.25
C TYR A 31 11.06 -6.34 -8.83
N VAL A 32 11.37 -7.32 -9.70
CA VAL A 32 12.49 -8.25 -9.47
C VAL A 32 13.80 -7.49 -9.45
N THR A 33 14.01 -6.63 -10.46
CA THR A 33 15.21 -5.79 -10.58
C THR A 33 15.31 -4.77 -9.44
N LEU A 34 14.22 -4.07 -9.14
CA LEU A 34 14.19 -3.10 -8.04
C LEU A 34 14.45 -3.76 -6.67
N LYS A 35 13.94 -4.98 -6.46
CA LYS A 35 14.19 -5.76 -5.25
C LYS A 35 15.66 -6.17 -5.11
N ASP A 36 16.31 -6.56 -6.20
CA ASP A 36 17.75 -6.83 -6.19
C ASP A 36 18.54 -5.56 -5.83
N MET A 37 18.24 -4.43 -6.50
CA MET A 37 18.86 -3.13 -6.20
C MET A 37 18.68 -2.73 -4.74
N TRP A 38 17.46 -2.83 -4.22
CA TRP A 38 17.15 -2.56 -2.82
C TRP A 38 17.91 -3.50 -1.88
N THR A 39 17.99 -4.80 -2.19
CA THR A 39 18.70 -5.79 -1.37
C THR A 39 20.19 -5.47 -1.29
N ARG A 40 20.82 -5.15 -2.43
CA ARG A 40 22.23 -4.76 -2.50
C ARG A 40 22.51 -3.46 -1.75
N HIS A 41 21.63 -2.48 -1.90
CA HIS A 41 21.73 -1.21 -1.17
C HIS A 41 21.69 -1.43 0.35
N ASN A 42 20.76 -2.24 0.85
CA ASN A 42 20.65 -2.54 2.28
C ASN A 42 21.77 -3.44 2.80
N ARG A 43 22.48 -4.16 1.93
CA ARG A 43 23.74 -4.86 2.25
C ARG A 43 24.96 -3.94 2.28
N LEU A 44 24.76 -2.63 2.07
CA LEU A 44 25.81 -1.61 2.01
C LEU A 44 26.87 -1.91 0.93
N GLU A 45 26.48 -2.60 -0.13
CA GLU A 45 27.35 -2.82 -1.28
C GLU A 45 27.69 -1.47 -1.92
N LYS A 46 28.99 -1.20 -2.09
CA LYS A 46 29.45 0.06 -2.68
C LYS A 46 28.98 0.17 -4.11
N VAL A 47 28.12 1.15 -4.36
CA VAL A 47 27.71 1.57 -5.69
C VAL A 47 28.49 2.82 -6.09
N ALA A 48 28.83 2.94 -7.38
CA ALA A 48 29.61 4.08 -7.89
C ALA A 48 28.88 5.43 -7.76
N LYS A 49 27.55 5.41 -7.68
CA LYS A 49 26.69 6.60 -7.53
C LYS A 49 26.00 6.58 -6.17
N THR A 50 26.02 7.69 -5.46
CA THR A 50 25.27 7.87 -4.20
C THR A 50 23.76 7.77 -4.49
N PRO A 51 23.01 6.87 -3.82
CA PRO A 51 21.57 6.79 -3.97
C PRO A 51 20.90 8.05 -3.39
N VAL A 52 19.89 8.56 -4.10
CA VAL A 52 19.09 9.72 -3.68
C VAL A 52 17.74 9.19 -3.24
N TYR A 53 17.40 9.38 -1.98
CA TYR A 53 16.09 9.01 -1.43
C TYR A 53 15.21 10.27 -1.34
N VAL A 54 14.06 10.25 -2.02
CA VAL A 54 13.08 11.34 -1.96
C VAL A 54 11.99 10.98 -0.97
N CYS A 55 11.98 11.63 0.19
CA CYS A 55 10.91 11.48 1.17
C CYS A 55 9.85 12.56 0.96
N LEU A 56 8.68 12.19 0.44
CA LEU A 56 7.53 13.09 0.42
C LEU A 56 7.07 13.34 1.86
N LYS A 57 6.89 14.61 2.24
CA LYS A 57 6.49 14.96 3.61
C LYS A 57 5.17 14.28 3.96
N ARG A 58 5.21 13.39 4.95
CA ARG A 58 4.02 12.84 5.61
C ARG A 58 3.29 14.00 6.31
N GLY A 59 1.95 14.00 6.31
CA GLY A 59 1.15 15.03 6.95
C GLY A 59 1.52 15.20 8.44
N THR A 60 1.24 16.38 9.00
CA THR A 60 1.61 16.76 10.38
C THR A 60 0.68 16.21 11.46
N GLU A 61 -0.35 15.43 11.11
CA GLU A 61 -1.36 14.91 12.05
C GLU A 61 -1.51 13.38 11.94
N ALA A 62 -2.37 12.79 12.77
CA ALA A 62 -2.63 11.35 12.87
C ALA A 62 -3.00 10.65 11.54
N ASN A 63 -3.27 11.42 10.48
CA ASN A 63 -3.26 10.93 9.11
C ASN A 63 -1.83 10.82 8.60
N ALA A 64 -1.29 9.59 8.64
CA ALA A 64 -0.09 9.18 7.91
C ALA A 64 -0.24 9.35 6.37
N ASN A 65 -1.40 9.79 5.91
CA ASN A 65 -1.70 10.10 4.53
C ASN A 65 -1.43 11.59 4.25
N PRO A 66 -0.31 11.96 3.58
CA PRO A 66 -0.09 13.34 3.17
C PRO A 66 -1.24 13.87 2.30
N VAL A 67 -1.54 15.16 2.44
CA VAL A 67 -2.57 15.91 1.66
C VAL A 67 -2.51 15.59 0.16
N THR A 68 -1.32 15.30 -0.36
CA THR A 68 -1.08 14.86 -1.73
C THR A 68 -1.93 13.66 -2.14
N TRP A 69 -2.09 12.64 -1.31
CA TRP A 69 -2.89 11.47 -1.70
C TRP A 69 -4.38 11.71 -1.65
N SER A 70 -4.88 12.64 -0.82
CA SER A 70 -6.29 13.05 -0.90
C SER A 70 -6.60 13.81 -2.19
N GLU A 71 -5.61 14.49 -2.78
CA GLU A 71 -5.75 15.11 -4.11
C GLU A 71 -5.68 14.07 -5.24
N LEU A 72 -4.79 13.08 -5.12
CA LEU A 72 -4.59 12.03 -6.13
C LEU A 72 -5.65 10.93 -6.08
N ILE A 73 -6.19 10.66 -4.89
CA ILE A 73 -7.21 9.63 -4.64
C ILE A 73 -8.36 10.32 -3.89
N PRO A 74 -9.29 10.96 -4.64
CA PRO A 74 -10.39 11.71 -4.06
C PRO A 74 -11.24 10.86 -3.10
N TYR A 75 -11.95 11.50 -2.18
CA TYR A 75 -12.80 10.77 -1.23
C TYR A 75 -14.03 10.16 -1.93
N GLU A 76 -14.49 10.83 -2.98
CA GLU A 76 -15.68 10.49 -3.76
C GLU A 76 -15.50 9.20 -4.58
N THR A 77 -14.25 8.78 -4.82
CA THR A 77 -13.95 7.52 -5.52
C THR A 77 -13.93 6.32 -4.58
N ARG A 78 -14.14 6.53 -3.27
CA ARG A 78 -14.04 5.48 -2.24
C ARG A 78 -15.41 4.88 -1.97
N ILE A 79 -15.44 3.56 -1.81
CA ILE A 79 -16.67 2.79 -1.62
C ILE A 79 -16.86 2.43 -0.15
N SER A 80 -15.77 2.19 0.58
CA SER A 80 -15.81 1.74 1.97
C SER A 80 -16.31 2.84 2.91
N THR A 81 -17.13 2.44 3.90
CA THR A 81 -17.63 3.35 4.95
C THR A 81 -17.06 3.04 6.33
N ASP A 82 -16.67 1.78 6.57
CA ASP A 82 -15.97 1.39 7.80
C ASP A 82 -14.55 1.99 7.84
N PRO A 83 -14.11 2.59 8.96
CA PRO A 83 -12.79 3.22 9.05
C PRO A 83 -11.60 2.31 8.73
N LEU A 84 -11.66 1.02 9.08
CA LEU A 84 -10.60 0.06 8.78
C LEU A 84 -10.60 -0.27 7.28
N GLU A 85 -11.77 -0.53 6.71
CA GLU A 85 -11.91 -0.80 5.28
C GLU A 85 -11.47 0.40 4.42
N LEU A 86 -11.75 1.62 4.87
CA LEU A 86 -11.36 2.85 4.19
C LEU A 86 -9.84 3.03 4.18
N ASP A 87 -9.17 2.71 5.28
CA ASP A 87 -7.71 2.74 5.35
C ASP A 87 -7.08 1.69 4.43
N ILE A 88 -7.65 0.49 4.39
CA ILE A 88 -7.23 -0.59 3.47
C ILE A 88 -7.43 -0.16 2.01
N GLU A 89 -8.60 0.36 1.66
CA GLU A 89 -8.93 0.83 0.32
C GLU A 89 -7.92 1.88 -0.16
N VAL A 90 -7.62 2.87 0.70
CA VAL A 90 -6.65 3.93 0.40
C VAL A 90 -5.25 3.35 0.17
N GLN A 91 -4.79 2.41 1.00
CA GLN A 91 -3.47 1.78 0.81
C GLN A 91 -3.37 1.01 -0.51
N LEU A 92 -4.43 0.31 -0.92
CA LEU A 92 -4.47 -0.42 -2.19
C LEU A 92 -4.43 0.54 -3.37
N TRP A 93 -5.24 1.61 -3.35
CA TRP A 93 -5.21 2.64 -4.39
C TRP A 93 -3.86 3.36 -4.49
N GLN A 94 -3.21 3.66 -3.36
CA GLN A 94 -1.88 4.26 -3.37
C GLN A 94 -0.86 3.37 -4.08
N LYS A 95 -0.89 2.06 -3.84
CA LYS A 95 0.00 1.10 -4.50
C LYS A 95 -0.22 1.07 -6.01
N LEU A 96 -1.47 0.99 -6.44
CA LEU A 96 -1.82 1.00 -7.87
C LEU A 96 -1.43 2.33 -8.51
N TYR A 97 -1.73 3.45 -7.87
CA TYR A 97 -1.37 4.77 -8.38
C TYR A 97 0.14 4.92 -8.56
N LYS A 98 0.94 4.51 -7.55
CA LYS A 98 2.41 4.49 -7.66
C LYS A 98 2.85 3.62 -8.84
N HIS A 99 2.28 2.41 -8.96
CA HIS A 99 2.61 1.50 -10.03
C HIS A 99 2.38 2.13 -11.42
N ASP A 100 1.22 2.76 -11.60
CA ASP A 100 0.78 3.27 -12.90
C ASP A 100 1.44 4.62 -13.28
N HIS A 101 1.69 5.50 -12.31
CA HIS A 101 1.97 6.92 -12.58
C HIS A 101 3.33 7.42 -12.06
N ILE A 102 3.98 6.71 -11.15
CA ILE A 102 5.22 7.18 -10.50
C ILE A 102 6.37 6.22 -10.84
N PRO A 103 7.34 6.63 -11.68
CA PRO A 103 8.51 5.81 -12.00
C PRO A 103 9.56 5.91 -10.86
N ASP A 104 9.20 5.43 -9.68
CA ASP A 104 10.06 5.40 -8.49
C ASP A 104 10.82 4.05 -8.37
N ASP A 105 11.89 4.04 -7.58
CA ASP A 105 12.70 2.84 -7.29
C ASP A 105 12.09 1.99 -6.14
N GLU A 106 10.86 2.31 -5.70
CA GLU A 106 10.17 1.60 -4.63
C GLU A 106 9.62 0.24 -5.12
N VAL A 107 9.93 -0.81 -4.37
CA VAL A 107 9.40 -2.16 -4.64
C VAL A 107 7.96 -2.25 -4.15
N LEU A 108 7.02 -2.46 -5.07
CA LEU A 108 5.64 -2.74 -4.70
C LEU A 108 5.55 -4.14 -4.09
N VAL A 109 4.99 -4.20 -2.88
CA VAL A 109 4.72 -5.45 -2.16
C VAL A 109 3.21 -5.63 -1.93
N PRO A 110 2.66 -6.85 -2.08
CA PRO A 110 1.24 -7.14 -1.89
C PRO A 110 0.93 -7.28 -0.39
N THR A 111 1.18 -6.21 0.35
CA THR A 111 1.02 -6.17 1.81
C THR A 111 0.42 -4.84 2.22
N ILE A 112 -0.45 -4.87 3.23
CA ILE A 112 -1.02 -3.67 3.84
C ILE A 112 -0.62 -3.59 5.30
N TRP A 113 -0.60 -2.36 5.82
CA TRP A 113 -0.44 -2.09 7.23
C TRP A 113 -1.81 -2.02 7.89
N LYS A 114 -1.98 -2.71 9.01
CA LYS A 114 -3.21 -2.55 9.79
C LYS A 114 -3.05 -1.39 10.78
N PRO A 115 -3.94 -0.38 10.78
CA PRO A 115 -3.91 0.69 11.77
C PRO A 115 -3.87 0.15 13.21
N GLY A 116 -2.97 0.68 14.03
CA GLY A 116 -2.81 0.26 15.43
C GLY A 116 -2.11 -1.09 15.65
N SER A 117 -1.66 -1.75 14.58
CA SER A 117 -0.86 -2.98 14.66
C SER A 117 0.61 -2.68 14.34
N THR A 118 1.53 -3.21 15.13
CA THR A 118 2.98 -3.20 14.82
C THR A 118 3.37 -4.26 13.78
N SER A 119 2.42 -5.04 13.25
CA SER A 119 2.68 -6.09 12.25
C SER A 119 2.07 -5.80 10.88
N CYS A 120 2.85 -6.02 9.83
CA CYS A 120 2.45 -5.95 8.42
C CYS A 120 1.77 -7.26 7.98
N TRP A 121 0.65 -7.19 7.26
CA TRP A 121 -0.06 -8.37 6.75
C TRP A 121 0.29 -8.61 5.28
N GLN A 122 0.76 -9.81 4.95
CA GLN A 122 1.01 -10.27 3.57
C GLN A 122 -0.25 -10.94 3.01
N PHE A 123 -0.71 -10.49 1.84
CA PHE A 123 -1.69 -11.24 1.06
C PHE A 123 -0.97 -12.45 0.44
N ARG A 124 -1.60 -13.62 0.50
CA ARG A 124 -1.05 -14.89 0.05
C ARG A 124 -1.66 -15.31 -1.27
#